data_AF-A0A1G9N4C7-F1
#
_entry.id   AF-A0A1G9N4C7-F1
#
_cell.length_a   1.000
_cell.length_b   1.000
_cell.length_c   1.000
_cell.angle_alpha   90.00
_cell.angle_beta   90.00
_cell.angle_gamma   90.00
#
_symmetry.space_group_name_H-M   'P 1'
#
loop_
_entity.id
_entity.type
_entity.pdbx_description
1 polymer ?
#
loop_
_entity_poly.entity_id
_entity_poly.type
_entity_poly.pdbx_seq_one_letter_code
_entity_poly.pdbx_strand_id
1 'polypeptide(L)'
;MKLNELKVYSQNNFDKEIIERMSKDSEENLNNYIINVVCDLIQNIPIDESLICNAKKNINNSNEENIAKISTYIALIPYVQLKLKDRNDGYIIASSLIEILISYLVGCVEEITFDNKLLEIKQILEVSDVFYKELIHYFAQHKDIIVDNISKKL
;
A
#
# COMPACT_ATOMS: atom_id res chain seq x y z
N MET A 1 -13.48 11.58 -0.32
CA MET A 1 -14.00 10.49 -1.17
C MET A 1 -14.22 9.29 -0.28
N LYS A 2 -15.40 8.71 -0.35
CA LYS A 2 -15.73 7.48 0.39
C LYS A 2 -15.20 6.26 -0.35
N LEU A 3 -14.87 5.18 0.36
CA LEU A 3 -14.39 3.93 -0.27
C LEU A 3 -15.42 3.38 -1.26
N ASN A 4 -16.71 3.46 -0.94
CA ASN A 4 -17.77 3.03 -1.84
C ASN A 4 -17.87 3.85 -3.13
N GLU A 5 -17.40 5.10 -3.14
CA GLU A 5 -17.39 5.95 -4.34
C GLU A 5 -16.37 5.44 -5.36
N LEU A 6 -15.32 4.72 -4.93
CA LEU A 6 -14.34 4.12 -5.84
C LEU A 6 -14.95 3.12 -6.84
N LYS A 7 -16.12 2.55 -6.52
CA LYS A 7 -16.81 1.59 -7.39
C LYS A 7 -17.11 2.15 -8.78
N VAL A 8 -17.42 3.45 -8.89
CA VAL A 8 -17.77 4.08 -10.18
C VAL A 8 -16.58 4.18 -11.14
N TYR A 9 -15.36 4.06 -10.61
CA TYR A 9 -14.12 4.14 -11.38
C TYR A 9 -13.58 2.77 -11.80
N SER A 10 -14.25 1.68 -11.42
CA SER A 10 -13.88 0.32 -11.83
C SER A 10 -14.20 0.11 -13.33
N GLN A 11 -13.17 -0.08 -14.15
CA GLN A 11 -13.33 -0.17 -15.61
C GLN A 11 -13.34 -1.62 -16.11
N ASN A 12 -12.65 -2.52 -15.41
CA ASN A 12 -12.56 -3.92 -15.79
C ASN A 12 -13.06 -4.85 -14.66
N ASN A 13 -13.12 -6.16 -14.95
CA ASN A 13 -13.63 -7.14 -13.99
C ASN A 13 -12.74 -7.26 -12.74
N PHE A 14 -11.43 -7.02 -12.88
CA PHE A 14 -10.51 -7.14 -11.77
C PHE A 14 -10.57 -5.91 -10.84
N ASP A 15 -10.70 -4.70 -11.38
CA ASP A 15 -10.99 -3.49 -10.61
C ASP A 15 -12.26 -3.71 -9.76
N LYS A 16 -13.32 -4.28 -10.36
CA LYS A 16 -14.59 -4.60 -9.69
C LYS A 16 -14.38 -5.60 -8.55
N GLU A 17 -13.60 -6.66 -8.78
CA GLU A 17 -13.28 -7.65 -7.76
C GLU A 17 -12.49 -7.03 -6.60
N ILE A 18 -11.48 -6.20 -6.90
CA ILE A 18 -10.70 -5.48 -5.88
C ILE A 18 -11.63 -4.63 -5.03
N ILE A 19 -12.40 -3.73 -5.66
CA ILE A 19 -13.21 -2.78 -4.89
C ILE A 19 -14.36 -3.46 -4.15
N GLU A 20 -14.94 -4.54 -4.69
CA GLU A 20 -15.95 -5.32 -3.98
C GLU A 20 -15.36 -5.92 -2.71
N ARG A 21 -14.14 -6.47 -2.78
CA ARG A 21 -13.45 -7.01 -1.61
C ARG A 21 -13.05 -5.91 -0.62
N MET A 22 -12.46 -4.80 -1.08
CA MET A 22 -12.11 -3.67 -0.21
C MET A 22 -13.34 -3.09 0.48
N SER A 23 -14.46 -2.96 -0.24
CA SER A 23 -15.70 -2.36 0.28
C SER A 23 -16.50 -3.31 1.18
N LYS A 24 -16.13 -4.59 1.30
CA LYS A 24 -16.68 -5.48 2.35
C LYS A 24 -16.16 -5.07 3.72
N ASP A 25 -14.98 -4.45 3.77
CA ASP A 25 -14.43 -3.82 4.94
C ASP A 25 -14.91 -2.36 5.05
N SER A 26 -14.99 -1.83 6.26
CA SER A 26 -15.26 -0.40 6.47
C SER A 26 -14.05 0.45 6.03
N GLU A 27 -14.28 1.74 5.75
CA GLU A 27 -13.20 2.71 5.49
C GLU A 27 -12.16 2.71 6.61
N GLU A 28 -12.64 2.62 7.85
CA GLU A 28 -11.81 2.49 9.05
C GLU A 28 -10.96 1.22 9.02
N ASN A 29 -11.53 0.07 8.65
CA ASN A 29 -10.78 -1.19 8.56
C ASN A 29 -9.68 -1.13 7.50
N LEU A 30 -9.95 -0.54 6.34
CA LEU A 30 -8.96 -0.39 5.29
C LEU A 30 -7.80 0.50 5.76
N ASN A 31 -8.09 1.65 6.36
CA ASN A 31 -7.06 2.54 6.89
C ASN A 31 -6.28 1.87 8.03
N ASN A 32 -6.95 1.16 8.93
CA ASN A 32 -6.34 0.39 10.01
C ASN A 32 -5.44 -0.74 9.49
N TYR A 33 -5.83 -1.39 8.39
CA TYR A 33 -4.99 -2.39 7.73
C TYR A 33 -3.67 -1.75 7.25
N ILE A 34 -3.73 -0.60 6.56
CA ILE A 34 -2.52 0.13 6.15
C ILE A 34 -1.63 0.46 7.35
N ILE A 35 -2.22 1.05 8.40
CA ILE A 35 -1.52 1.44 9.62
C ILE A 35 -0.82 0.23 10.25
N ASN A 36 -1.54 -0.89 10.40
CA ASN A 36 -1.01 -2.09 11.02
C ASN A 36 0.13 -2.69 10.20
N VAL A 37 -0.01 -2.80 8.88
CA VAL A 37 1.07 -3.31 8.01
C VAL A 37 2.32 -2.45 8.18
N VAL A 38 2.22 -1.12 8.13
CA VAL A 38 3.40 -0.26 8.31
C VAL A 38 4.03 -0.45 9.68
N CYS A 39 3.23 -0.48 10.75
CA CYS A 39 3.75 -0.66 12.11
C CYS A 39 4.41 -2.02 12.29
N ASP A 40 3.78 -3.09 11.82
CA ASP A 40 4.29 -4.46 11.92
C ASP A 40 5.61 -4.62 11.16
N LEU A 41 5.71 -4.04 9.97
CA LEU A 41 6.93 -4.08 9.15
C LEU A 41 8.10 -3.33 9.79
N ILE A 42 7.83 -2.32 10.62
CA ILE A 42 8.86 -1.51 11.28
C ILE A 42 9.22 -2.06 12.68
N GLN A 43 8.24 -2.50 13.46
CA GLN A 43 8.46 -2.90 14.86
C GLN A 43 8.75 -4.39 15.03
N ASN A 44 8.18 -5.25 14.18
CA ASN A 44 8.23 -6.70 14.38
C ASN A 44 9.30 -7.40 13.51
N ILE A 45 9.97 -6.64 12.64
CA ILE A 45 11.11 -7.13 11.86
C ILE A 45 12.40 -6.76 12.59
N PRO A 46 13.38 -7.66 12.74
CA PRO A 46 14.67 -7.36 13.36
C PRO A 46 15.50 -6.42 12.46
N ILE A 47 15.17 -5.13 12.51
CA ILE A 47 15.92 -4.03 11.89
C ILE A 47 16.61 -3.19 12.95
N ASP A 48 17.71 -2.54 12.56
CA ASP A 48 18.47 -1.68 13.46
C ASP A 48 17.63 -0.50 13.96
N GLU A 49 17.81 -0.09 15.22
CA GLU A 49 17.04 0.98 15.86
C GLU A 49 17.20 2.32 15.12
N SER A 50 18.36 2.52 14.49
CA SER A 50 18.64 3.66 13.62
C SER A 50 17.71 3.70 12.40
N LEU A 51 17.39 2.54 11.80
CA LEU A 51 16.48 2.42 10.66
C LEU A 51 15.02 2.60 11.07
N ILE A 52 14.64 2.15 12.28
CA ILE A 52 13.32 2.43 12.86
C ILE A 52 13.13 3.95 13.03
N CYS A 53 14.13 4.64 13.58
CA CYS A 53 14.11 6.09 13.72
C CYS A 53 13.98 6.79 12.37
N ASN A 54 14.69 6.31 11.34
CA ASN A 54 14.58 6.82 9.98
C ASN A 54 13.18 6.61 9.41
N ALA A 55 12.60 5.42 9.57
CA ALA A 55 11.25 5.13 9.08
C ALA A 55 10.19 6.04 9.72
N LYS A 56 10.24 6.23 11.04
CA LYS A 56 9.36 7.18 11.75
C LYS A 56 9.51 8.59 11.20
N LYS A 57 10.75 9.05 10.98
CA LYS A 57 11.02 10.38 10.43
C LYS A 57 10.53 10.51 8.99
N ASN A 58 10.73 9.50 8.16
CA ASN A 58 10.32 9.49 6.75
C ASN A 58 8.80 9.54 6.62
N ILE A 59 8.08 8.73 7.40
CA ILE A 59 6.61 8.69 7.37
C ILE A 59 6.03 10.05 7.82
N ASN A 60 6.53 10.61 8.92
CA ASN A 60 6.05 11.90 9.43
C ASN A 60 6.33 13.07 8.49
N ASN A 61 7.44 13.03 7.75
CA ASN A 61 7.81 14.09 6.82
C ASN A 61 7.33 13.85 5.39
N SER A 62 6.67 12.72 5.12
CA SER A 62 6.18 12.41 3.79
C SER A 62 5.04 13.34 3.38
N ASN A 63 5.05 13.74 2.11
CA ASN A 63 3.96 14.49 1.53
C ASN A 63 2.72 13.59 1.34
N GLU A 64 1.61 14.22 0.97
CA GLU A 64 0.33 13.52 0.73
C GLU A 64 0.46 12.42 -0.34
N GLU A 65 1.10 12.75 -1.46
CA GLU A 65 1.29 11.83 -2.59
C GLU A 65 2.06 10.56 -2.18
N ASN A 66 3.15 10.71 -1.43
CA ASN A 66 3.97 9.58 -1.02
C ASN A 66 3.21 8.62 -0.09
N ILE A 67 2.48 9.15 0.90
CA ILE A 67 1.65 8.33 1.78
C ILE A 67 0.52 7.65 0.99
N ALA A 68 -0.07 8.33 0.02
CA ALA A 68 -1.08 7.76 -0.85
C ALA A 68 -0.53 6.60 -1.72
N LYS A 69 0.67 6.75 -2.29
CA LYS A 69 1.37 5.69 -3.01
C LYS A 69 1.67 4.49 -2.11
N ILE A 70 2.23 4.71 -0.92
CA ILE A 70 2.50 3.66 0.07
C ILE A 70 1.22 2.90 0.45
N SER A 71 0.15 3.64 0.76
CA SER A 71 -1.13 3.05 1.13
C SER A 71 -1.75 2.25 -0.01
N THR A 72 -1.66 2.77 -1.25
CA THR A 72 -2.12 2.07 -2.46
C THR A 72 -1.32 0.80 -2.70
N TYR A 73 0.00 0.85 -2.52
CA TYR A 73 0.89 -0.31 -2.63
C TYR A 73 0.47 -1.43 -1.66
N ILE A 74 0.31 -1.09 -0.37
CA ILE A 74 -0.11 -2.03 0.68
C ILE A 74 -1.50 -2.58 0.41
N ALA A 75 -2.45 -1.74 -0.01
CA ALA A 75 -3.82 -2.14 -0.30
C ALA A 75 -3.89 -3.15 -1.45
N LEU A 76 -2.97 -3.09 -2.42
CA LEU A 76 -2.99 -3.96 -3.60
C LEU A 76 -2.22 -5.28 -3.46
N ILE A 77 -1.26 -5.38 -2.53
CA ILE A 77 -0.45 -6.61 -2.32
C ILE A 77 -1.31 -7.88 -2.14
N PRO A 78 -2.38 -7.91 -1.32
CA PRO A 78 -3.18 -9.13 -1.14
C PRO A 78 -3.78 -9.65 -2.46
N TYR A 79 -4.09 -8.75 -3.38
CA TYR A 79 -4.65 -9.10 -4.69
C TYR A 79 -3.58 -9.65 -5.64
N VAL A 80 -2.32 -9.21 -5.47
CA VAL A 80 -1.18 -9.80 -6.20
C VAL A 80 -0.98 -11.25 -5.76
N GLN A 81 -0.98 -11.49 -4.44
CA GLN A 81 -0.91 -12.84 -3.88
C GLN A 81 -2.03 -13.73 -4.40
N LEU A 82 -3.27 -13.21 -4.44
CA LEU A 82 -4.41 -13.92 -4.98
C LEU A 82 -4.25 -14.26 -6.47
N LYS A 83 -3.82 -13.29 -7.29
CA LYS A 83 -3.68 -13.47 -8.75
C LYS A 83 -2.54 -14.41 -9.12
N LEU A 84 -1.49 -14.45 -8.29
CA LEU A 84 -0.31 -15.29 -8.51
C LEU A 84 -0.35 -16.62 -7.73
N LYS A 85 -1.42 -16.94 -7.00
CA LYS A 85 -1.50 -18.08 -6.08
C LYS A 85 -1.14 -19.44 -6.71
N ASP A 86 -1.48 -19.62 -7.99
CA ASP A 86 -1.28 -20.87 -8.73
C ASP A 86 0.03 -20.86 -9.55
N ARG A 87 0.83 -19.78 -9.47
CA ARG A 87 2.13 -19.69 -10.13
C ARG A 87 3.24 -20.16 -9.20
N ASN A 88 4.16 -20.94 -9.75
CA ASN A 88 5.33 -21.48 -9.02
C ASN A 88 6.22 -20.37 -8.40
N ASP A 89 6.25 -19.18 -9.00
CA ASP A 89 7.01 -18.02 -8.55
C ASP A 89 6.18 -16.97 -7.77
N GLY A 90 4.88 -17.20 -7.56
CA GLY A 90 3.97 -16.21 -7.00
C GLY A 90 4.34 -15.75 -5.58
N TYR A 91 4.77 -16.69 -4.73
CA TYR A 91 5.26 -16.37 -3.37
C TYR A 91 6.53 -15.52 -3.39
N ILE A 92 7.45 -15.78 -4.32
CA ILE A 92 8.71 -15.05 -4.45
C ILE A 92 8.41 -13.60 -4.85
N ILE A 93 7.53 -13.41 -5.84
CA ILE A 93 7.10 -12.08 -6.28
C ILE A 93 6.45 -11.33 -5.12
N ALA A 94 5.48 -11.95 -4.44
CA ALA A 94 4.79 -11.31 -3.31
C ALA A 94 5.73 -10.94 -2.16
N SER A 95 6.70 -11.80 -1.83
CA SER A 95 7.70 -11.52 -0.79
C SER A 95 8.59 -10.34 -1.17
N SER A 96 9.01 -10.27 -2.44
CA SER A 96 9.83 -9.15 -2.94
C SER A 96 9.11 -7.80 -2.86
N LEU A 97 7.78 -7.77 -2.96
CA LEU A 97 7.00 -6.54 -2.79
C LEU A 97 7.07 -6.03 -1.35
N ILE A 98 7.00 -6.95 -0.37
CA ILE A 98 7.13 -6.60 1.04
C ILE A 98 8.55 -6.11 1.36
N GLU A 99 9.57 -6.79 0.83
CA GLU A 99 10.97 -6.37 1.00
C GLU A 99 11.23 -4.95 0.46
N ILE A 100 10.70 -4.64 -0.73
CA ILE A 100 10.81 -3.29 -1.30
C ILE A 100 10.07 -2.26 -0.46
N LEU A 101 8.87 -2.59 0.03
CA LEU A 101 8.11 -1.70 0.91
C LEU A 101 8.89 -1.37 2.18
N ILE A 102 9.42 -2.37 2.89
CA ILE A 102 10.23 -2.15 4.09
C ILE A 102 11.44 -1.27 3.75
N SER A 103 12.17 -1.64 2.69
CA SER A 103 13.39 -0.94 2.28
C SER A 103 13.11 0.52 1.92
N TYR A 104 11.96 0.80 1.31
CA TYR A 104 11.52 2.16 1.02
C TYR A 104 11.18 2.94 2.30
N LEU A 105 10.40 2.34 3.21
CA LEU A 105 10.02 2.99 4.47
C LEU A 105 11.25 3.40 5.30
N VAL A 106 12.26 2.54 5.42
CA VAL A 106 13.49 2.82 6.17
C VAL A 106 14.51 3.70 5.42
N GLY A 107 14.24 4.04 4.15
CA GLY A 107 15.09 4.93 3.34
C GLY A 107 16.29 4.24 2.68
N CYS A 108 16.26 2.92 2.50
CA CYS A 108 17.28 2.16 1.77
C CYS A 108 17.02 2.06 0.26
N VAL A 109 15.81 2.43 -0.18
CA VAL A 109 15.40 2.40 -1.59
C VAL A 109 14.90 3.78 -2.01
N GLU A 110 15.26 4.21 -3.22
CA GLU A 110 14.83 5.48 -3.79
C GLU A 110 13.37 5.42 -4.26
N GLU A 111 12.69 6.58 -4.28
CA GLU A 111 11.29 6.70 -4.72
C GLU A 111 11.08 6.13 -6.13
N ILE A 112 12.01 6.35 -7.06
CA ILE A 112 11.91 5.84 -8.44
C ILE A 112 11.81 4.31 -8.47
N THR A 113 12.59 3.61 -7.62
CA THR A 113 12.54 2.16 -7.52
C THR A 113 11.22 1.69 -6.93
N PHE A 114 10.71 2.39 -5.91
CA PHE A 114 9.42 2.11 -5.31
C PHE A 114 8.27 2.32 -6.32
N ASP A 115 8.28 3.43 -7.05
CA ASP A 115 7.31 3.76 -8.10
C ASP A 115 7.30 2.71 -9.21
N ASN A 116 8.47 2.22 -9.64
CA ASN A 116 8.57 1.14 -10.61
C ASN A 116 7.92 -0.16 -10.11
N LYS A 117 8.04 -0.47 -8.81
CA LYS A 117 7.33 -1.63 -8.22
C LYS A 117 5.83 -1.42 -8.10
N LEU A 118 5.38 -0.19 -7.83
CA LEU A 118 3.96 0.11 -7.82
C LEU A 118 3.35 -0.05 -9.24
N LEU A 119 4.08 0.34 -10.28
CA LEU A 119 3.71 0.08 -11.67
C LEU A 119 3.67 -1.42 -11.99
N GLU A 120 4.63 -2.20 -11.48
CA GLU A 120 4.63 -3.67 -11.64
C GLU A 120 3.39 -4.31 -10.99
N ILE A 121 3.01 -3.89 -9.77
CA ILE A 121 1.77 -4.35 -9.13
C ILE A 121 0.57 -4.06 -10.03
N LYS A 122 0.45 -2.83 -10.52
CA LYS A 122 -0.65 -2.43 -11.41
C LYS A 122 -0.70 -3.29 -12.68
N GLN A 123 0.46 -3.61 -13.28
CA GLN A 123 0.55 -4.48 -14.46
C GLN A 123 0.15 -5.92 -14.16
N ILE A 124 0.64 -6.50 -13.05
CA ILE A 124 0.29 -7.86 -12.62
C ILE A 124 -1.22 -7.98 -12.41
N LEU A 125 -1.81 -6.97 -11.76
CA LEU A 125 -3.23 -6.93 -11.48
C LEU A 125 -4.07 -6.55 -12.68
N GLU A 126 -3.48 -5.95 -13.71
CA GLU A 126 -4.20 -5.34 -14.84
C GLU A 126 -5.21 -4.29 -14.35
N VAL A 127 -4.85 -3.55 -13.30
CA VAL A 127 -5.69 -2.48 -12.75
C VAL A 127 -5.73 -1.31 -13.73
N SER A 128 -6.92 -0.79 -13.98
CA SER A 128 -7.07 0.36 -14.88
C SER A 128 -6.40 1.62 -14.33
N ASP A 129 -5.91 2.47 -15.23
CA ASP A 129 -5.32 3.77 -14.89
C ASP A 129 -6.28 4.64 -14.09
N VAL A 130 -7.57 4.58 -14.41
CA VAL A 130 -8.61 5.37 -13.75
C VAL A 130 -8.81 4.88 -12.33
N PHE A 131 -9.03 3.57 -12.13
CA PHE A 131 -9.22 3.02 -10.79
C PHE A 131 -7.99 3.24 -9.90
N TYR A 132 -6.78 3.02 -10.45
CA TYR A 132 -5.53 3.26 -9.74
C TYR A 132 -5.36 4.71 -9.27
N LYS A 133 -5.61 5.69 -10.16
CA LYS A 133 -5.48 7.12 -9.82
C LYS A 133 -6.45 7.51 -8.71
N GLU A 134 -7.68 7.03 -8.79
CA GLU A 134 -8.68 7.33 -7.78
C GLU A 134 -8.38 6.62 -6.44
N LEU A 135 -7.77 5.42 -6.47
CA LEU A 135 -7.30 4.77 -5.25
C LEU A 135 -6.19 5.58 -4.55
N ILE A 136 -5.26 6.15 -5.32
CA ILE A 136 -4.27 7.11 -4.78
C ILE A 136 -5.00 8.34 -4.21
N HIS A 137 -5.95 8.91 -4.95
CA HIS A 137 -6.70 10.09 -4.48
C HIS A 137 -7.48 9.81 -3.18
N TYR A 138 -8.06 8.62 -3.05
CA TYR A 138 -8.70 8.16 -1.82
C TYR A 138 -7.72 8.22 -0.64
N PHE A 139 -6.56 7.59 -0.76
CA PHE A 139 -5.61 7.54 0.36
C PHE A 139 -4.95 8.89 0.64
N ALA A 140 -4.76 9.73 -0.37
CA ALA A 140 -4.32 11.11 -0.21
C ALA A 140 -5.23 11.88 0.77
N GLN A 141 -6.54 11.75 0.61
CA GLN A 141 -7.53 12.40 1.50
C GLN A 141 -7.58 11.82 2.92
N HIS A 142 -6.98 10.65 3.14
CA HIS A 142 -6.91 9.97 4.45
C HIS A 142 -5.50 10.01 5.06
N LYS A 143 -4.58 10.77 4.46
CA LYS A 143 -3.17 10.85 4.87
C LYS A 143 -3.01 11.15 6.35
N ASP A 144 -3.69 12.18 6.87
CA ASP A 144 -3.53 12.61 8.26
C ASP A 144 -3.97 11.51 9.24
N ILE A 145 -5.10 10.84 8.95
CA ILE A 145 -5.58 9.71 9.75
C ILE A 145 -4.53 8.59 9.76
N ILE A 146 -3.95 8.26 8.61
CA ILE A 146 -2.96 7.18 8.49
C ILE A 146 -1.67 7.54 9.23
N VAL A 147 -1.10 8.71 8.96
CA VAL A 147 0.18 9.16 9.54
C VAL A 147 0.06 9.33 11.06
N ASP A 148 -0.98 9.99 11.55
CA ASP A 148 -1.16 10.24 12.99
C ASP A 148 -1.26 8.93 13.77
N ASN A 149 -1.94 7.93 13.22
CA ASN A 149 -2.10 6.63 13.89
C ASN A 149 -0.84 5.78 13.80
N ILE A 150 -0.10 5.81 12.69
CA ILE A 150 1.21 5.18 12.59
C ILE A 150 2.15 5.79 13.65
N SER A 151 2.22 7.13 13.74
CA SER A 151 3.11 7.82 14.68
C SER A 151 2.75 7.61 16.15
N LYS A 152 1.48 7.34 16.47
CA LYS A 152 1.06 6.97 17.83
C LYS A 152 1.45 5.54 18.20
N LYS A 153 1.47 4.62 17.22
CA LYS A 153 1.79 3.20 17.44
C LYS A 153 3.28 2.92 17.41
N LEU A 154 4.02 3.66 16.58
CA LEU A 154 5.46 3.53 16.39
C LEU A 154 6.26 4.10 17.56
#